data_AF-A0A355S8U1-F1
#
_entry.id   AF-A0A355S8U1-F1
#
_cell.length_a   1.000
_cell.length_b   1.000
_cell.length_c   1.000
_cell.angle_alpha   90.00
_cell.angle_beta   90.00
_cell.angle_gamma   90.00
#
_symmetry.space_group_name_H-M   'P 1'
#
loop_
_entity.id
_entity.type
_entity.pdbx_description
1 polymer ?
#
loop_
_entity_poly.entity_id
_entity_poly.type
_entity_poly.pdbx_seq_one_letter_code
_entity_poly.pdbx_strand_id
1 'polypeptide(L)' 'FLSLEGHVAALRSNGELRIIAADPAGYRSRAAYRVAPDQTWAPPVLLDSKILIKDLNRLTLWSFGS' A
#
# COMPACT_ATOMS: atom_id res chain seq x y z
N PHE A 1 -3.29 7.36 -2.04
CA PHE A 1 -3.83 6.29 -1.18
C PHE A 1 -4.92 5.58 -1.95
N LEU A 2 -5.28 4.36 -1.55
CA LEU A 2 -6.40 3.60 -2.12
C LEU A 2 -7.45 3.37 -1.03
N SER A 3 -8.72 3.49 -1.40
CA SER A 3 -9.84 3.10 -0.54
C SER A 3 -10.16 1.63 -0.77
N LEU A 4 -10.30 0.88 0.31
CA LEU A 4 -10.66 -0.54 0.35
C LEU A 4 -11.83 -0.70 1.33
N GLU A 5 -12.56 -1.81 1.25
CA GLU A 5 -13.65 -2.05 2.20
C GLU A 5 -13.13 -2.04 3.64
N GLY A 6 -13.64 -1.10 4.45
CA GLY A 6 -13.24 -0.88 5.84
C GLY A 6 -11.80 -0.38 6.07
N HIS A 7 -11.05 -0.09 5.01
CA HIS A 7 -9.61 0.21 5.12
C HIS A 7 -9.13 1.28 4.13
N VAL A 8 -8.01 1.92 4.47
CA VAL A 8 -7.23 2.77 3.57
C VAL A 8 -5.84 2.18 3.42
N ALA A 9 -5.39 1.99 2.19
CA ALA A 9 -4.02 1.63 1.88
C ALA A 9 -3.20 2.88 1.51
N ALA A 10 -2.20 3.20 2.32
CA ALA A 10 -1.36 4.39 2.17
C ALA A 10 0.08 4.00 1.86
N LEU A 11 0.52 4.25 0.63
CA LEU A 11 1.92 4.11 0.23
C LEU A 11 2.67 5.38 0.64
N ARG A 12 3.71 5.21 1.45
CA ARG A 12 4.61 6.28 1.89
C ARG A 12 5.78 6.40 0.92
N SER A 13 6.36 7.59 0.83
CA SER A 13 7.47 7.87 -0.11
C SER A 13 8.70 6.99 0.07
N ASN A 14 8.83 6.32 1.22
CA ASN A 14 9.94 5.43 1.53
C ASN A 14 9.67 3.96 1.16
N GLY A 15 8.62 3.64 0.39
CA GLY A 15 8.33 2.27 -0.03
C GLY A 15 7.62 1.41 1.02
N GLU A 16 7.10 2.01 2.10
CA GLU A 16 6.25 1.34 3.08
C GLU A 16 4.76 1.51 2.73
N LEU A 17 4.04 0.40 2.60
CA LEU A 17 2.59 0.37 2.46
C LEU A 17 1.95 0.12 3.83
N ARG A 18 1.11 1.05 4.29
CA ARG A 18 0.31 0.88 5.51
C ARG A 18 -1.13 0.56 5.18
N ILE A 19 -1.69 -0.41 5.89
CA ILE A 19 -3.13 -0.69 5.91
C ILE A 19 -3.69 -0.05 7.17
N ILE A 20 -4.64 0.86 7.01
CA ILE A 20 -5.21 1.68 8.09
C ILE A 20 -6.70 1.37 8.17
N ALA A 21 -7.25 1.22 9.37
CA ALA A 21 -8.70 1.07 9.54
C ALA A 21 -9.43 2.36 9.15
N ALA A 22 -10.51 2.26 8.39
CA ALA A 22 -11.40 3.38 8.11
C ALA A 22 -12.37 3.58 9.30
N ASP A 23 -11.83 4.02 10.43
CA ASP A 23 -12.54 4.19 11.70
C ASP A 23 -12.60 5.69 12.07
N PRO A 24 -13.80 6.28 12.24
CA PRO A 24 -13.92 7.69 12.62
C PRO A 24 -13.40 7.98 14.04
N ALA A 25 -13.23 6.97 14.89
CA ALA A 25 -12.69 7.13 16.24
C ALA A 25 -11.19 7.49 16.25
N GLY A 26 -10.48 7.29 15.13
CA GLY A 26 -9.12 7.75 14.95
C GLY A 26 -8.22 6.78 14.19
N TYR A 27 -6.96 7.19 14.05
CA TYR A 27 -5.95 6.44 13.31
C TYR A 27 -5.63 5.10 13.99
N ARG A 28 -5.78 3.99 13.24
CA ARG A 28 -5.34 2.66 13.67
C ARG A 28 -4.67 1.92 12.52
N SER A 29 -3.36 1.71 12.62
CA SER A 29 -2.60 0.87 11.68
C SER A 29 -2.94 -0.60 11.91
N ARG A 30 -3.35 -1.31 10.87
CA ARG A 30 -3.64 -2.75 10.87
C ARG A 30 -2.46 -3.59 10.41
N ALA A 31 -1.69 -3.09 9.45
CA ALA A 31 -0.49 -3.74 8.94
C ALA A 31 0.45 -2.75 8.28
N ALA A 32 1.73 -3.11 8.18
CA ALA A 32 2.74 -2.36 7.43
C ALA A 32 3.62 -3.35 6.65
N TYR A 33 3.86 -3.05 5.38
CA TYR A 33 4.65 -3.89 4.48
C TYR A 33 5.73 -3.07 3.79
N ARG A 34 6.94 -3.61 3.71
CA ARG A 34 8.00 -3.06 2.84
C ARG A 34 7.74 -3.57 1.43
N VAL A 35 7.23 -2.70 0.56
CA VAL A 35 6.83 -3.06 -0.81
C VAL A 35 7.77 -2.55 -1.89
N ALA A 36 8.68 -1.66 -1.53
CA ALA A 36 9.77 -1.21 -2.39
C ALA A 36 11.05 -0.97 -1.57
N PRO A 37 12.23 -1.30 -2.13
CA PRO A 37 13.52 -0.93 -1.54
C PRO A 37 13.84 0.56 -1.74
N ASP A 38 13.33 1.16 -2.82
CA ASP A 38 13.59 2.54 -3.22
C ASP A 38 12.39 3.47 -2.95
N GLN A 39 12.56 4.76 -3.26
CA GLN A 39 11.52 5.77 -3.07
C GLN A 39 10.34 5.56 -4.04
N THR A 40 9.13 5.82 -3.56
CA THR A 40 7.88 5.66 -4.33
C THR A 40 7.09 6.95 -4.35
N TRP A 41 6.85 7.52 -5.53
CA TRP A 41 6.02 8.74 -5.69
C TRP A 41 4.76 8.51 -6.52
N ALA A 42 4.70 7.41 -7.25
CA ALA A 42 3.50 7.03 -8.00
C ALA A 42 2.44 6.47 -7.04
N PRO A 43 1.15 6.75 -7.28
CA PRO A 43 0.07 6.03 -6.61
C PRO A 43 0.19 4.52 -6.85
N PRO A 44 -0.04 3.67 -5.84
CA PRO A 44 -0.17 2.23 -6.07
C PRO A 44 -1.41 1.92 -6.89
N VAL A 45 -1.37 0.85 -7.68
CA VAL A 45 -2.53 0.36 -8.43
C VAL A 45 -3.01 -0.95 -7.81
N LEU A 46 -4.27 -0.97 -7.39
CA LEU A 46 -4.93 -2.20 -6.94
C LEU A 46 -5.44 -2.98 -8.15
N LEU A 47 -5.12 -4.27 -8.17
CA LEU A 47 -5.72 -5.30 -9.00
C LEU A 47 -6.37 -6.31 -8.04
N ASP A 48 -7.15 -7.28 -8.54
CA ASP A 48 -7.93 -8.25 -7.72
C ASP A 48 -7.33 -8.60 -6.35
N SER A 49 -6.32 -9.48 -6.30
CA SER A 49 -5.58 -9.84 -5.08
C SER A 49 -4.12 -9.37 -5.11
N LYS A 50 -3.85 -8.33 -5.90
CA LYS A 50 -2.49 -7.88 -6.20
C LYS A 50 -2.38 -6.37 -6.17
N ILE A 51 -1.16 -5.89 -5.94
CA ILE A 51 -0.87 -4.46 -5.96
C ILE A 51 0.40 -4.21 -6.75
N LEU A 52 0.31 -3.26 -7.68
CA LEU A 52 1.42 -2.83 -8.50
C LEU A 52 2.06 -1.59 -7.86
N ILE A 53 3.37 -1.68 -7.62
CA ILE A 53 4.17 -0.63 -6.98
C ILE A 53 5.26 -0.19 -7.96
N LYS A 54 5.26 1.08 -8.33
CA LYS A 54 6.36 1.70 -9.06
C LYS A 54 7.28 2.43 -8.07
N ASP A 55 8.53 2.00 -8.01
CA ASP A 55 9.61 2.74 -7.34
C ASP A 55 10.48 3.45 -8.38
N LEU A 56 11.61 4.02 -7.94
CA LEU A 56 12.55 4.74 -8.79
C LEU A 56 13.06 3.90 -9.99
N ASN A 57 13.30 2.61 -9.79
CA ASN A 57 14.02 1.75 -10.72
C ASN A 57 13.22 0.52 -11.17
N ARG A 58 12.07 0.24 -10.54
CA ARG A 58 11.33 -1.02 -10.68
C ARG A 58 9.83 -0.78 -10.72
N LEU A 59 9.16 -1.71 -11.40
CA LEU A 59 7.72 -1.91 -11.31
C LEU A 59 7.51 -3.32 -10.76
N THR A 60 7.02 -3.40 -9.52
CA THR A 60 6.90 -4.66 -8.78
C THR A 60 5.43 -5.01 -8.60
N LEU A 61 5.06 -6.24 -8.94
CA LEU A 61 3.75 -6.81 -8.66
C LEU A 61 3.80 -7.63 -7.38
N TRP A 62 3.08 -7.17 -6.35
CA TRP A 62 2.89 -7.90 -5.10
C TRP A 62 1.58 -8.66 -5.14
N SER A 63 1.58 -9.88 -4.60
CA SER A 63 0.35 -10.66 -4.36
C SER A 63 0.16 -10.81 -2.87
N PHE A 64 -1.08 -10.67 -2.39
CA PHE A 64 -1.41 -11.09 -1.04
C PHE A 64 -1.44 -12.62 -1.02
N GLY A 65 -0.84 -13.24 0.01
CA GLY A 65 -0.82 -14.70 0.12
C GLY A 65 -2.23 -15.29 0.18
N SER A 66 -2.36 -16.56 -0.19
CA SER A 66 -3.55 -17.38 0.01
C SER A 66 -3.74 -17.76 1.48
#